data_AF-A0A6V8NYJ4-F1
#
_entry.id   AF-A0A6V8NYJ4-F1
#
_cell.length_a   1.000
_cell.length_b   1.000
_cell.length_c   1.000
_cell.angle_alpha   90.00
_cell.angle_beta   90.00
_cell.angle_gamma   90.00
#
_symmetry.space_group_name_H-M   'P 1'
#
loop_
_entity.id
_entity.type
_entity.pdbx_description
1 polymer ?
#
loop_
_entity_poly.entity_id
_entity_poly.type
_entity_poly.pdbx_seq_one_letter_code
_entity_poly.pdbx_strand_id
1 'polypeptide(L)'
;MTKREKLEKYIKIYEANVRYLEGSLYEEVASMLTYRDLLEELLTEIGTKEDRKKVAQIDEELRERRNLIREDLKLLRKSAQGPPESYWWWYLDKLPEEQKITA
;
A
#
# COMPACT_ATOMS: atom_id res chain seq x y z
N MET A 1 -9.85 10.86 19.75
CA MET A 1 -9.39 10.98 18.36
C MET A 1 -10.59 10.80 17.43
N THR A 2 -10.95 11.83 16.67
CA THR A 2 -12.04 11.86 15.70
C THR A 2 -11.72 11.01 14.46
N LYS A 3 -12.72 10.71 13.62
CA LYS A 3 -12.49 10.00 12.35
C LYS A 3 -11.55 10.79 11.42
N ARG A 4 -11.68 12.12 11.39
CA ARG A 4 -10.81 13.01 10.62
C ARG A 4 -9.35 12.92 11.08
N GLU A 5 -9.11 13.00 12.39
CA GLU A 5 -7.76 12.86 12.97
C GLU A 5 -7.16 11.47 12.69
N LYS A 6 -7.99 10.41 12.71
CA LYS A 6 -7.57 9.05 12.33
C LYS A 6 -7.12 8.98 10.86
N LEU A 7 -7.92 9.52 9.94
CA LEU A 7 -7.59 9.54 8.52
C LEU A 7 -6.25 10.24 8.27
N GLU A 8 -6.06 11.44 8.84
CA GLU A 8 -4.80 12.18 8.71
C GLU A 8 -3.61 11.44 9.30
N LYS A 9 -3.79 10.79 10.45
CA LYS A 9 -2.76 9.96 11.06
C LYS A 9 -2.38 8.79 10.17
N TYR A 10 -3.36 8.07 9.62
CA TYR A 10 -3.10 6.91 8.77
C TYR A 10 -2.47 7.29 7.43
N ILE A 11 -2.84 8.45 6.84
CA ILE A 11 -2.17 8.94 5.63
C ILE A 11 -0.69 9.15 5.90
N LYS A 12 -0.33 9.78 7.02
CA LYS A 12 1.08 10.01 7.40
C LYS A 12 1.85 8.73 7.67
N ILE A 13 1.22 7.76 8.35
CA ILE A 13 1.85 6.45 8.61
C ILE A 13 2.08 5.71 7.30
N TYR A 14 1.09 5.67 6.42
CA TYR A 14 1.21 5.01 5.13
C TYR A 14 2.26 5.68 4.24
N GLU A 15 2.27 7.01 4.16
CA GLU A 15 3.30 7.78 3.45
C GLU A 15 4.70 7.45 3.97
N ALA A 16 4.89 7.43 5.29
CA ALA A 16 6.18 7.11 5.89
C ALA A 16 6.62 5.67 5.57
N ASN A 17 5.71 4.70 5.71
CA ASN A 17 6.01 3.30 5.42
C ASN A 17 6.42 3.10 3.96
N VAL A 18 5.74 3.76 3.01
CA VAL A 18 6.07 3.64 1.58
C VAL A 18 7.37 4.39 1.24
N ARG A 19 7.55 5.61 1.75
CA ARG A 19 8.71 6.46 1.44
C ARG A 19 10.03 5.89 1.97
N TYR A 20 10.00 5.32 3.17
CA TYR A 20 11.18 4.77 3.85
C TYR A 20 11.30 3.25 3.71
N LEU A 21 10.57 2.67 2.77
CA LEU A 21 10.67 1.25 2.43
C LEU A 21 12.06 0.95 1.84
N GLU A 22 12.90 0.25 2.61
CA GLU A 22 14.27 -0.13 2.24
C GLU A 22 14.53 -1.60 2.61
N GLY A 23 14.22 -2.55 1.72
CA GLY A 23 14.42 -3.98 1.98
C GLY A 23 13.58 -4.49 3.16
N SER A 24 12.41 -5.03 2.87
CA SER A 24 11.38 -5.21 3.89
C SER A 24 11.51 -6.47 4.74
N LEU A 25 11.11 -6.35 5.99
CA LEU A 25 10.66 -7.47 6.81
C LEU A 25 9.18 -7.74 6.52
N TYR A 26 8.79 -9.02 6.44
CA TYR A 26 7.41 -9.45 6.16
C TYR A 26 6.36 -8.72 7.03
N GLU A 27 6.65 -8.53 8.32
CA GLU A 27 5.75 -7.84 9.25
C GLU A 27 5.53 -6.37 8.90
N GLU A 28 6.54 -5.69 8.35
CA GLU A 28 6.45 -4.29 7.96
C GLU A 28 5.57 -4.13 6.72
N VAL A 29 5.73 -5.02 5.73
CA VAL A 29 4.86 -5.06 4.54
C VAL A 29 3.42 -5.35 4.95
N ALA A 30 3.21 -6.36 5.80
CA ALA A 30 1.88 -6.72 6.28
C ALA A 30 1.22 -5.53 7.02
N SER A 31 1.97 -4.85 7.89
CA SER A 31 1.52 -3.67 8.62
C SER A 31 1.16 -2.52 7.68
N MET A 32 2.03 -2.20 6.73
CA MET A 32 1.81 -1.15 5.72
C MET A 32 0.53 -1.39 4.91
N LEU A 33 0.33 -2.62 4.43
CA LEU A 33 -0.85 -2.99 3.64
C LEU A 33 -2.12 -2.97 4.50
N THR A 34 -2.03 -3.37 5.77
CA THR A 34 -3.14 -3.21 6.74
C THR A 34 -3.53 -1.74 6.90
N TYR A 35 -2.57 -0.82 6.99
CA TYR A 35 -2.88 0.62 7.02
C TYR A 35 -3.53 1.10 5.73
N ARG A 36 -3.13 0.56 4.57
CA ARG A 36 -3.77 0.91 3.30
C ARG A 36 -5.23 0.48 3.24
N ASP A 37 -5.56 -0.66 3.83
CA ASP A 37 -6.92 -1.17 3.91
C ASP A 37 -7.79 -0.29 4.82
N LEU A 38 -7.28 0.03 6.01
CA LEU A 38 -7.94 0.96 6.94
C LEU A 38 -8.12 2.36 6.34
N LEU A 39 -7.18 2.80 5.49
CA LEU A 39 -7.32 4.05 4.75
C LEU A 39 -8.45 3.99 3.73
N GLU A 40 -8.62 2.89 3.00
CA GLU A 40 -9.70 2.75 2.02
C GLU A 40 -11.08 2.86 2.66
N GLU A 41 -11.25 2.22 3.83
CA GLU A 41 -12.48 2.31 4.62
C GLU A 41 -12.78 3.74 5.04
N LEU A 42 -11.79 4.45 5.62
CA LEU A 42 -11.96 5.83 6.05
C LEU A 42 -12.14 6.79 4.88
N LEU A 43 -11.45 6.59 3.76
CA LEU A 43 -11.61 7.39 2.56
C LEU A 43 -13.03 7.25 2.00
N THR A 44 -13.57 6.03 2.00
CA THR A 44 -14.94 5.76 1.57
C THR A 44 -15.96 6.48 2.45
N GLU A 45 -15.75 6.47 3.77
CA GLU A 45 -16.69 7.07 4.70
C GLU A 45 -16.62 8.60 4.77
N ILE A 46 -15.40 9.16 4.85
CA ILE A 46 -15.16 10.58 5.18
C ILE A 46 -14.10 11.26 4.31
N GLY A 47 -13.55 10.58 3.30
CA GLY A 47 -12.45 11.09 2.49
C GLY A 47 -12.88 12.17 1.51
N THR A 48 -12.14 13.29 1.51
CA THR A 48 -12.31 14.34 0.50
C THR A 48 -11.60 13.97 -0.81
N LYS A 49 -11.87 14.74 -1.88
CA LYS A 49 -11.14 14.61 -3.15
C LYS A 49 -9.62 14.78 -2.96
N GLU A 50 -9.21 15.67 -2.07
CA GLU A 50 -7.80 15.94 -1.82
C GLU A 50 -7.12 14.80 -1.05
N ASP A 51 -7.82 14.20 -0.07
CA ASP A 51 -7.29 13.02 0.64
C ASP A 51 -7.09 11.84 -0.31
N ARG A 52 -8.07 11.60 -1.20
CA ARG A 52 -7.99 10.54 -2.22
C ARG A 52 -6.83 10.79 -3.18
N LYS A 53 -6.61 12.04 -3.59
CA LYS A 53 -5.47 12.41 -4.44
C LYS A 53 -4.13 12.12 -3.76
N LYS A 54 -3.99 12.49 -2.48
CA LYS A 54 -2.78 12.21 -1.70
C LYS A 54 -2.52 10.71 -1.57
N VAL A 55 -3.53 9.93 -1.22
CA VAL A 55 -3.38 8.47 -1.09
C VAL A 55 -3.08 7.84 -2.44
N ALA A 56 -3.67 8.31 -3.54
CA ALA A 56 -3.35 7.83 -4.88
C ALA A 56 -1.89 8.11 -5.28
N GLN A 57 -1.30 9.22 -4.85
CA GLN A 57 0.12 9.50 -5.06
C GLN A 57 1.01 8.53 -4.29
N ILE A 58 0.67 8.24 -3.03
CA ILE A 58 1.40 7.26 -2.21
C ILE A 58 1.25 5.85 -2.79
N ASP A 59 0.07 5.49 -3.29
CA ASP A 59 -0.18 4.22 -3.98
C ASP A 59 0.69 4.07 -5.23
N GLU A 60 0.96 5.16 -5.96
CA GLU A 60 1.89 5.17 -7.09
C GLU A 60 3.34 4.97 -6.64
N GLU A 61 3.79 5.66 -5.60
CA GLU A 61 5.13 5.43 -5.02
C GLU A 61 5.32 3.97 -4.59
N LEU A 62 4.28 3.32 -4.05
CA LEU A 62 4.31 1.90 -3.71
C LEU A 62 4.42 1.01 -4.97
N ARG A 63 3.75 1.36 -6.08
CA ARG A 63 3.88 0.64 -7.37
C ARG A 63 5.29 0.72 -7.93
N GLU A 64 5.92 1.89 -7.86
CA GLU A 64 7.31 2.09 -8.28
C GLU A 64 8.27 1.24 -7.42
N ARG A 65 7.96 1.12 -6.13
CA ARG A 65 8.76 0.36 -5.14
C ARG A 65 8.36 -1.11 -5.01
N ARG A 66 7.44 -1.62 -5.83
CA ARG A 66 6.86 -2.98 -5.72
C ARG A 66 7.91 -4.10 -5.65
N ASN A 67 9.05 -3.91 -6.31
CA ASN A 67 10.14 -4.89 -6.34
C ASN A 67 10.76 -5.11 -4.95
N LEU A 68 10.69 -4.12 -4.07
CA LEU A 68 11.22 -4.21 -2.69
C LEU A 68 10.40 -5.16 -1.81
N ILE A 69 9.11 -5.33 -2.10
CA ILE A 69 8.17 -6.11 -1.28
C ILE A 69 7.65 -7.37 -1.98
N ARG A 70 8.21 -7.69 -3.15
CA ARG A 70 7.70 -8.74 -4.03
C ARG A 70 7.69 -10.12 -3.36
N GLU A 71 8.77 -10.47 -2.67
CA GLU A 71 8.88 -11.75 -1.98
C GLU A 71 7.97 -11.82 -0.75
N ASP A 72 7.84 -10.72 -0.01
CA ASP A 72 6.91 -10.62 1.13
C ASP A 72 5.45 -10.76 0.70
N LEU A 73 5.08 -10.15 -0.42
CA LEU A 73 3.75 -10.31 -1.02
C LEU A 73 3.46 -11.78 -1.36
N LYS A 74 4.44 -12.53 -1.89
CA LYS A 74 4.28 -13.96 -2.16
C LYS A 74 4.08 -14.75 -0.87
N LEU A 75 4.79 -14.41 0.20
CA LEU A 75 4.62 -15.03 1.52
C LEU A 75 3.23 -14.74 2.09
N LEU A 76 2.76 -13.49 2.00
CA LEU A 76 1.42 -13.08 2.42
C LEU A 76 0.32 -13.88 1.71
N ARG A 77 0.49 -14.15 0.41
CA ARG A 77 -0.47 -15.00 -0.32
C ARG A 77 -0.51 -16.43 0.18
N LYS A 78 0.63 -16.99 0.58
CA LYS A 78 0.71 -18.35 1.10
C LYS A 78 0.08 -18.48 2.48
N SER A 79 0.14 -17.41 3.29
CA SER A 79 -0.41 -17.40 4.65
C SER A 79 -1.88 -17.00 4.71
N ALA A 80 -2.40 -16.31 3.69
CA ALA A 80 -3.81 -15.94 3.60
C ALA A 80 -4.71 -17.13 3.19
N GLN A 81 -5.93 -17.21 3.74
CA GLN A 81 -6.93 -18.20 3.34
C GLN A 81 -7.61 -17.89 1.99
N GLY A 82 -7.17 -16.85 1.30
CA GLY A 82 -7.68 -16.44 0.00
C GLY A 82 -7.33 -14.98 -0.29
N PRO A 83 -7.32 -14.59 -1.57
CA PRO A 83 -7.18 -13.19 -1.93
C PRO A 83 -8.40 -12.43 -1.43
N PRO A 84 -8.24 -11.26 -0.80
CA PRO A 84 -9.32 -10.30 -0.83
C PRO A 84 -9.27 -9.70 -2.24
N GLU A 85 -9.99 -10.31 -3.19
CA GLU A 85 -9.87 -10.04 -4.65
C GLU A 85 -10.09 -8.57 -5.03
N SER A 86 -10.70 -7.78 -4.14
CA SER A 86 -10.93 -6.35 -4.31
C SER A 86 -9.72 -5.45 -4.04
N TYR A 87 -8.60 -5.98 -3.52
CA TYR A 87 -7.48 -5.15 -3.10
C TYR A 87 -6.42 -5.07 -4.21
N TRP A 88 -6.28 -3.88 -4.81
CA TRP A 88 -5.38 -3.66 -5.95
C TRP A 88 -3.92 -4.03 -5.64
N TRP A 89 -3.46 -3.81 -4.39
CA TRP A 89 -2.08 -4.09 -3.97
C TRP A 89 -1.76 -5.59 -3.97
N TRP A 90 -2.79 -6.45 -3.94
CA TRP A 90 -2.67 -7.89 -4.03
C TRP A 90 -2.04 -8.35 -5.35
N TYR A 91 -2.00 -7.50 -6.37
CA TYR A 91 -1.51 -7.82 -7.70
C TYR A 91 -0.14 -7.19 -8.02
N LEU A 92 0.49 -6.51 -7.06
CA LEU A 92 1.73 -5.77 -7.27
C LEU A 92 2.89 -6.64 -7.78
N ASP A 93 3.07 -7.86 -7.27
CA ASP A 93 4.13 -8.78 -7.73
C ASP A 93 3.86 -9.43 -9.10
N LYS A 94 2.62 -9.29 -9.62
CA LYS A 94 2.19 -9.80 -10.93
C LYS A 94 2.32 -8.75 -12.02
N LEU A 95 2.54 -7.50 -11.64
CA LEU A 95 2.83 -6.45 -12.62
C LEU A 95 4.13 -6.82 -13.35
N PRO A 96 4.18 -6.68 -14.69
CA PRO A 96 5.40 -6.92 -15.43
C PRO A 96 6.53 -6.06 -14.83
N GLU A 97 7.73 -6.63 -14.74
CA GLU A 97 8.92 -5.84 -14.46
C GLU A 97 9.00 -4.76 -15.54
N GLU A 98 9.04 -3.49 -15.13
CA GLU A 98 9.29 -2.42 -16.09
C GLU A 98 10.61 -2.74 -16.78
N GLN A 99 10.53 -3.05 -18.08
CA GLN A 99 11.71 -3.14 -18.90
C GLN A 99 12.37 -1.78 -18.80
N LYS A 100 13.52 -1.72 -18.14
CA LYS A 100 14.40 -0.55 -18.22
C LYS A 100 14.64 -0.33 -19.71
N ILE A 101 14.00 0.68 -20.28
CA ILE A 101 14.38 1.19 -21.59
C ILE A 101 15.76 1.78 -21.36
N THR A 102 16.80 0.97 -21.57
CA THR A 102 18.16 1.45 -21.77
C THR A 102 18.12 2.31 -23.03
N ALA A 103 18.12 3.63 -22.83
CA ALA A 103 18.44 4.60 -23.87
C ALA A 103 19.90 4.44 -24.33
#